data_AF-A0A932HME9-F1
#
_entry.id   AF-A0A932HME9-F1
#
_cell.length_a   1.000
_cell.length_b   1.000
_cell.length_c   1.000
_cell.angle_alpha   90.00
_cell.angle_beta   90.00
_cell.angle_gamma   90.00
#
_symmetry.space_group_name_H-M   'P 1'
#
loop_
_entity.id
_entity.type
_entity.pdbx_description
1 polymer ?
#
loop_
_entity_poly.entity_id
_entity_poly.type
_entity_poly.pdbx_seq_one_letter_code
_entity_poly.pdbx_strand_id
1 'polypeptide(L)'
;MSDATGRTAEMVVKAALVQFQGAEVDLHVQPHVRTADGVRAAVQRASRLRGLIVHTLVLPDLRNLMLTEGRARDVPTIDLLGPLLLRLEDLLQLQPLAKPGLFREKDQEYRRRFEVVEYAVKHDDGQNPRGLPQGDIIRVGVSRTSKTPLSMFLAGRGLRVANVPVVSKLPLPEELTHLDPRKVVG
;
A
#
# COMPACT_ATOMS: atom_id res chain seq x y z
N MET A 1 -7.58 -10.44 -13.54
CA MET A 1 -8.42 -10.85 -12.38
C MET A 1 -7.57 -10.98 -11.13
N SER A 2 -8.11 -10.71 -9.94
CA SER A 2 -7.35 -10.83 -8.67
C SER A 2 -8.28 -11.03 -7.48
N ASP A 3 -7.78 -11.67 -6.41
CA ASP A 3 -8.43 -11.74 -5.09
C ASP A 3 -8.21 -10.46 -4.24
N ALA A 4 -7.38 -9.55 -4.75
CA ALA A 4 -7.11 -8.20 -4.26
C ALA A 4 -7.57 -7.15 -5.28
N THR A 5 -6.74 -6.15 -5.60
CA THR A 5 -7.14 -5.00 -6.43
C THR A 5 -7.02 -5.22 -7.94
N GLY A 6 -6.26 -6.24 -8.39
CA GLY A 6 -6.03 -6.48 -9.82
C GLY A 6 -4.95 -5.61 -10.47
N ARG A 7 -4.44 -4.59 -9.78
CA ARG A 7 -3.45 -3.65 -10.33
C ARG A 7 -2.15 -4.30 -10.80
N THR A 8 -1.64 -5.29 -10.07
CA THR A 8 -0.41 -5.99 -10.46
C THR A 8 -0.59 -6.70 -11.81
N ALA A 9 -1.69 -7.42 -11.99
CA ALA A 9 -1.99 -8.07 -13.27
C ALA A 9 -2.15 -7.05 -14.39
N GLU A 10 -2.88 -5.96 -14.11
CA GLU A 10 -3.10 -4.88 -15.07
C GLU A 10 -1.78 -4.26 -15.54
N MET A 11 -0.86 -3.94 -14.62
CA MET A 11 0.45 -3.37 -14.95
C MET A 11 1.29 -4.31 -15.81
N VAL A 12 1.34 -5.60 -15.46
CA VAL A 12 2.10 -6.60 -16.23
C VAL A 12 1.52 -6.75 -17.64
N VAL A 13 0.19 -6.81 -17.77
CA VAL A 13 -0.47 -6.90 -19.09
C VAL A 13 -0.21 -5.65 -19.91
N LYS A 14 -0.37 -4.44 -19.35
CA LYS A 14 -0.07 -3.20 -20.07
C LYS A 14 1.39 -3.13 -20.53
N ALA A 15 2.34 -3.54 -19.68
CA ALA A 15 3.75 -3.60 -20.04
C ALA A 15 4.02 -4.57 -21.20
N ALA A 16 3.36 -5.74 -21.22
CA ALA A 16 3.46 -6.68 -22.33
C ALA A 16 2.82 -6.12 -23.62
N LEU A 17 1.67 -5.46 -23.51
CA LEU A 17 0.95 -4.89 -24.67
C LEU A 17 1.73 -3.80 -25.41
N VAL A 18 2.65 -3.09 -24.74
CA VAL A 18 3.54 -2.12 -25.39
C VAL A 18 4.39 -2.76 -26.50
N GLN A 19 4.64 -4.07 -26.44
CA GLN A 19 5.37 -4.80 -27.48
C GLN A 19 4.55 -5.06 -28.75
N PHE A 20 3.23 -4.82 -28.73
CA PHE A 20 2.30 -5.09 -29.83
C PHE A 20 1.74 -3.77 -30.38
N GLN A 21 2.49 -3.13 -31.29
CA GLN A 21 2.08 -1.87 -31.90
C GLN A 21 0.77 -2.02 -32.70
N GLY A 22 -0.18 -1.11 -32.48
CA GLY A 22 -1.46 -1.07 -33.21
C GLY A 22 -2.51 -2.09 -32.77
N ALA A 23 -2.25 -2.89 -31.73
CA ALA A 23 -3.24 -3.80 -31.18
C ALA A 23 -4.31 -3.05 -30.37
N GLU A 24 -5.57 -3.18 -30.76
CA GLU A 24 -6.71 -2.72 -29.96
C GLU A 24 -7.12 -3.84 -28.99
N VAL A 25 -6.87 -3.63 -27.70
CA VAL A 25 -7.18 -4.60 -26.64
C VAL A 25 -8.11 -3.97 -25.61
N ASP A 26 -9.27 -4.58 -25.41
CA ASP A 26 -10.16 -4.24 -24.30
C ASP A 26 -9.71 -4.95 -23.02
N LEU A 27 -9.29 -4.16 -22.03
CA LEU A 27 -8.74 -4.67 -20.77
C LEU A 27 -9.77 -4.56 -19.66
N HIS A 28 -10.30 -5.71 -19.23
CA HIS A 28 -11.23 -5.77 -18.11
C HIS A 28 -10.56 -6.20 -16.79
N VAL A 29 -10.51 -5.30 -15.82
CA VAL A 29 -10.00 -5.60 -14.47
C VAL A 29 -11.15 -6.06 -13.57
N GLN A 30 -11.09 -7.31 -13.11
CA GLN A 30 -12.01 -7.86 -12.13
C GLN A 30 -11.30 -8.05 -10.77
N PRO A 31 -11.50 -7.12 -9.81
CA PRO A 31 -10.92 -7.21 -8.47
C PRO A 31 -11.75 -8.09 -7.53
N HIS A 32 -11.20 -8.41 -6.37
CA HIS A 32 -11.86 -9.05 -5.23
C HIS A 32 -12.53 -10.40 -5.52
N VAL A 33 -12.00 -11.19 -6.46
CA VAL A 33 -12.49 -12.53 -6.75
C VAL A 33 -11.95 -13.52 -5.73
N ARG A 34 -12.76 -13.84 -4.73
CA ARG A 34 -12.38 -14.67 -3.57
C ARG A 34 -13.22 -15.95 -3.43
N THR A 35 -14.09 -16.24 -4.38
CA THR A 35 -15.00 -17.37 -4.32
C THR A 35 -14.92 -18.20 -5.60
N ALA A 36 -15.28 -19.48 -5.48
CA ALA A 36 -15.36 -20.39 -6.62
C ALA A 36 -16.33 -19.88 -7.70
N ASP A 37 -17.47 -19.32 -7.30
CA ASP A 37 -18.45 -18.75 -8.23
C ASP A 37 -17.91 -17.51 -8.95
N GLY A 38 -17.12 -16.69 -8.26
CA GLY A 38 -16.45 -15.56 -8.90
C GLY A 38 -15.44 -16.01 -9.97
N VAL A 39 -14.69 -17.09 -9.72
CA VAL A 39 -13.79 -17.71 -10.70
C VAL A 39 -14.59 -18.23 -11.89
N ARG A 40 -15.65 -19.02 -11.64
CA ARG A 40 -16.52 -19.57 -12.70
C ARG A 40 -17.15 -18.47 -13.57
N ALA A 41 -17.66 -17.40 -12.95
CA ALA A 41 -18.24 -16.28 -13.66
C ALA A 41 -17.21 -15.55 -14.54
N ALA A 42 -15.98 -15.38 -14.06
CA ALA A 42 -14.89 -14.78 -14.84
C ALA A 42 -14.52 -15.64 -16.06
N VAL A 43 -14.38 -16.96 -15.87
CA VAL A 43 -14.11 -17.91 -16.97
C VAL A 43 -15.26 -17.93 -17.99
N GLN A 44 -16.51 -17.97 -17.53
CA GLN A 44 -17.69 -17.91 -18.42
C GLN A 44 -17.74 -16.61 -19.24
N ARG A 45 -17.35 -15.48 -18.65
CA ARG A 45 -17.27 -14.21 -19.37
C ARG A 45 -16.15 -14.25 -20.41
N ALA A 46 -14.95 -14.68 -20.03
CA ALA A 46 -13.82 -14.78 -20.95
C ALA A 46 -14.09 -15.74 -22.11
N SER A 47 -14.75 -16.88 -21.85
CA SER A 47 -15.17 -17.82 -22.89
C SER A 47 -16.09 -17.17 -23.92
N ARG A 48 -17.11 -16.42 -23.47
CA ARG A 48 -18.02 -15.69 -24.37
C ARG A 48 -17.32 -14.62 -25.21
N LEU A 49 -16.31 -13.97 -24.64
CA LEU A 49 -15.55 -12.90 -25.29
C LEU A 49 -14.32 -13.42 -26.05
N ARG A 50 -14.05 -14.75 -26.04
CA ARG A 50 -12.82 -15.35 -26.56
C ARG A 50 -11.55 -14.68 -26.00
N GLY A 51 -11.59 -14.35 -24.72
CA GLY A 51 -10.57 -13.59 -24.02
C GLY A 51 -9.55 -14.45 -23.26
N LEU A 52 -8.42 -13.84 -22.95
CA LEU A 52 -7.38 -14.38 -22.07
C LEU A 52 -7.61 -13.91 -20.64
N ILE A 53 -7.49 -14.81 -19.66
CA ILE A 53 -7.50 -14.43 -18.23
C ILE A 53 -6.07 -14.39 -17.70
N VAL A 54 -5.62 -13.21 -17.29
CA VAL A 54 -4.40 -13.05 -16.49
C VAL A 54 -4.78 -12.82 -15.03
N HIS A 55 -4.21 -13.60 -14.10
CA HIS A 55 -4.60 -13.56 -12.68
C HIS A 55 -3.45 -13.57 -11.68
N THR A 56 -3.77 -13.09 -10.47
CA THR A 56 -2.86 -13.04 -9.31
C THR A 56 -3.51 -13.68 -8.07
N LEU A 57 -4.31 -14.73 -8.25
CA LEU A 57 -4.91 -15.49 -7.15
C LEU A 57 -3.81 -16.10 -6.28
N VAL A 58 -3.89 -15.95 -4.96
CA VAL A 58 -2.92 -16.56 -4.02
C VAL A 58 -3.47 -17.78 -3.29
N LEU A 59 -4.80 -17.96 -3.28
CA LEU A 59 -5.45 -19.13 -2.69
C LEU A 59 -5.27 -20.36 -3.60
N PRO A 60 -4.63 -21.46 -3.13
CA PRO A 60 -4.36 -22.65 -3.94
C PRO A 60 -5.62 -23.24 -4.61
N ASP A 61 -6.71 -23.35 -3.86
CA ASP A 61 -7.97 -23.91 -4.37
C ASP A 61 -8.55 -23.09 -5.53
N LEU A 62 -8.48 -21.75 -5.46
CA LEU A 62 -8.96 -20.89 -6.53
C LEU A 62 -8.04 -20.91 -7.75
N ARG A 63 -6.72 -21.08 -7.56
CA ARG A 63 -5.76 -21.26 -8.66
C ARG A 63 -6.04 -22.57 -9.40
N ASN A 64 -6.21 -23.67 -8.67
CA ASN A 64 -6.54 -24.97 -9.24
C ASN A 64 -7.90 -24.97 -9.94
N LEU A 65 -8.89 -24.28 -9.36
CA LEU A 65 -10.19 -24.10 -9.99
C LEU A 65 -10.08 -23.29 -11.28
N MET A 66 -9.32 -22.19 -11.30
CA MET A 66 -9.11 -21.38 -12.49
C MET A 66 -8.51 -22.20 -13.64
N LEU A 67 -7.48 -23.01 -13.34
CA LEU A 67 -6.87 -23.90 -14.33
C LEU A 67 -7.86 -24.93 -14.86
N THR A 68 -8.63 -25.57 -13.98
CA THR A 68 -9.62 -26.59 -14.35
C THR A 68 -10.76 -26.01 -15.18
N GLU A 69 -11.38 -24.92 -14.71
CA GLU A 69 -12.51 -24.26 -15.39
C GLU A 69 -12.08 -23.63 -16.71
N GLY A 70 -10.87 -23.06 -16.76
CA GLY A 70 -10.27 -22.50 -17.97
C GLY A 70 -10.09 -23.56 -19.05
N ARG A 71 -9.46 -24.69 -18.71
CA ARG A 71 -9.32 -25.85 -19.61
C ARG A 71 -10.67 -26.38 -20.09
N ALA A 72 -11.64 -26.51 -19.18
CA ALA A 72 -12.96 -27.05 -19.51
C ALA A 72 -13.75 -26.18 -20.50
N ARG A 73 -13.41 -24.89 -20.66
CA ARG A 73 -14.10 -23.95 -21.57
C ARG A 73 -13.20 -23.36 -22.65
N ASP A 74 -12.02 -23.96 -22.85
CA ASP A 74 -11.01 -23.50 -23.80
C ASP A 74 -10.65 -22.01 -23.62
N VAL A 75 -10.52 -21.59 -22.36
CA VAL A 75 -10.12 -20.24 -22.00
C VAL A 75 -8.65 -20.26 -21.56
N PRO A 76 -7.74 -19.57 -22.27
CA PRO A 76 -6.37 -19.41 -21.84
C PRO A 76 -6.30 -18.68 -20.49
N THR A 77 -5.47 -19.19 -19.58
CA THR A 77 -5.23 -18.57 -18.27
C THR A 77 -3.75 -18.43 -17.98
N ILE A 78 -3.33 -17.27 -17.46
CA ILE A 78 -1.95 -17.01 -17.00
C ILE A 78 -1.96 -16.69 -15.51
N ASP A 79 -1.22 -17.50 -14.74
CA ASP A 79 -0.97 -17.28 -13.32
C ASP A 79 0.35 -16.52 -13.12
N LEU A 80 0.25 -15.24 -12.74
CA LEU A 80 1.43 -14.38 -12.58
C LEU A 80 2.19 -14.59 -11.27
N LEU A 81 1.52 -15.08 -10.23
CA LEU A 81 2.13 -15.18 -8.90
C LEU A 81 2.50 -16.61 -8.53
N GLY A 82 1.75 -17.59 -9.01
CA GLY A 82 1.94 -18.99 -8.66
C GLY A 82 3.36 -19.51 -8.76
N PRO A 83 4.01 -19.41 -9.94
CA PRO A 83 5.39 -19.84 -10.11
C PRO A 83 6.37 -19.11 -9.20
N LEU A 84 6.18 -17.80 -8.99
CA LEU A 84 7.04 -17.00 -8.13
C LEU A 84 6.89 -17.40 -6.65
N LEU A 85 5.66 -17.62 -6.18
CA LEU A 85 5.39 -18.04 -4.81
C LEU A 85 6.04 -19.39 -4.49
N LEU A 86 5.95 -20.36 -5.42
CA LEU A 86 6.61 -21.66 -5.27
C LEU A 86 8.14 -21.51 -5.13
N ARG A 87 8.77 -20.67 -5.96
CA ARG A 87 10.21 -20.42 -5.87
C ARG A 87 10.61 -19.71 -4.57
N LEU A 88 9.80 -18.79 -4.09
CA LEU A 88 10.06 -18.10 -2.82
C LEU A 88 9.86 -19.01 -1.63
N GLU A 89 8.90 -19.93 -1.68
CA GLU A 89 8.73 -20.97 -0.65
C GLU A 89 9.98 -21.85 -0.54
N ASP A 90 10.50 -22.33 -1.67
CA ASP A 90 11.74 -23.10 -1.72
C ASP A 90 12.95 -22.31 -1.19
N LEU A 91 13.08 -21.04 -1.56
CA LEU A 91 14.23 -20.21 -1.19
C LEU A 91 14.19 -19.76 0.28
N LEU A 92 13.01 -19.39 0.76
CA LEU A 92 12.84 -18.85 2.11
C LEU A 92 12.56 -19.94 3.14
N GLN A 93 12.29 -21.17 2.70
CA GLN A 93 11.87 -22.29 3.56
C GLN A 93 10.65 -21.91 4.41
N LEU A 94 9.73 -21.14 3.82
CA LEU A 94 8.54 -20.61 4.48
C LEU A 94 7.32 -20.78 3.58
N GLN A 95 6.23 -21.27 4.18
CA GLN A 95 4.95 -21.42 3.49
C GLN A 95 4.32 -20.04 3.21
N PRO A 96 3.76 -19.82 2.01
CA PRO A 96 2.99 -18.61 1.73
C PRO A 96 1.81 -18.47 2.67
N LEU A 97 1.58 -17.27 3.20
CA LEU A 97 0.43 -16.99 4.07
C LEU A 97 -0.93 -17.22 3.39
N ALA A 98 -0.96 -17.23 2.05
CA ALA A 98 -2.17 -17.40 1.23
C ALA A 98 -3.35 -16.49 1.61
N LYS A 99 -3.08 -15.30 2.16
CA LYS A 99 -4.10 -14.30 2.49
C LYS A 99 -4.23 -13.26 1.38
N PRO A 100 -5.38 -13.15 0.70
CA PRO A 100 -5.64 -12.08 -0.25
C PRO A 100 -5.50 -10.69 0.39
N GLY A 101 -4.90 -9.74 -0.32
CA GLY A 101 -4.88 -8.33 0.10
C GLY A 101 -3.74 -7.91 1.04
N LEU A 102 -2.84 -8.82 1.45
CA LEU A 102 -1.68 -8.50 2.29
C LEU A 102 -0.79 -7.37 1.74
N PHE A 103 -0.69 -7.24 0.42
CA PHE A 103 0.04 -6.16 -0.23
C PHE A 103 -0.53 -4.77 0.15
N ARG A 104 -1.86 -4.64 0.21
CA ARG A 104 -2.53 -3.37 0.54
C ARG A 104 -2.38 -3.01 2.03
N GLU A 105 -2.33 -4.00 2.91
CA GLU A 105 -2.09 -3.77 4.34
C GLU A 105 -0.67 -3.25 4.59
N LYS A 106 0.34 -3.90 4.01
CA LYS A 106 1.73 -3.45 4.11
C LYS A 106 1.96 -2.08 3.45
N ASP A 107 1.33 -1.81 2.31
CA ASP A 107 1.40 -0.49 1.64
C ASP A 107 0.81 0.63 2.51
N GLN A 108 -0.28 0.37 3.23
CA GLN A 108 -0.87 1.37 4.13
C GLN A 108 0.01 1.63 5.34
N GLU A 109 0.58 0.58 5.94
CA GLU A 109 1.53 0.73 7.04
C GLU A 109 2.77 1.51 6.59
N TYR A 110 3.30 1.21 5.39
CA TYR A 110 4.43 1.91 4.81
C TYR A 110 4.12 3.38 4.51
N ARG A 111 2.96 3.67 3.90
CA ARG A 111 2.50 5.05 3.65
C ARG A 111 2.34 5.82 4.95
N ARG A 112 1.72 5.21 5.97
CA ARG A 112 1.57 5.84 7.29
C ARG A 112 2.93 6.17 7.91
N ARG A 113 3.91 5.26 7.82
CA ARG A 113 5.28 5.52 8.31
C ARG A 113 5.94 6.67 7.54
N PHE A 114 5.79 6.70 6.23
CA PHE A 114 6.32 7.78 5.40
C PHE A 114 5.69 9.13 5.76
N GLU A 115 4.37 9.20 5.86
CA GLU A 115 3.63 10.42 6.26
C GLU A 115 4.06 10.93 7.65
N VAL A 116 4.30 10.03 8.59
CA VAL A 116 4.74 10.39 9.95
C VAL A 116 6.14 11.00 9.93
N VAL A 117 7.08 10.39 9.19
CA VAL A 117 8.45 10.91 9.06
C VAL A 117 8.46 12.24 8.29
N GLU A 118 7.70 12.32 7.21
CA GLU A 118 7.55 13.55 6.42
C GLU A 118 6.97 14.70 7.26
N TYR A 119 5.98 14.40 8.11
CA TYR A 119 5.45 15.38 9.06
C TYR A 119 6.55 15.88 10.00
N ALA A 120 7.32 14.98 10.62
CA ALA A 120 8.37 15.36 11.56
C ALA A 120 9.46 16.23 10.92
N VAL A 121 9.86 15.91 9.69
CA VAL A 121 10.83 16.72 8.92
C VAL A 121 10.27 18.11 8.59
N LYS A 122 9.01 18.19 8.11
CA LYS A 122 8.37 19.46 7.74
C LYS A 122 8.07 20.39 8.93
N HIS A 123 8.05 19.85 10.15
CA HIS A 123 7.71 20.57 11.37
C HIS A 123 8.87 20.60 12.36
N ASP A 124 10.10 20.30 11.90
CA ASP A 124 11.30 20.56 12.67
C ASP A 124 11.58 22.07 12.70
N ASP A 125 12.07 22.57 13.84
CA ASP A 125 12.42 23.98 14.05
C ASP A 125 11.36 25.02 13.63
N GLY A 126 10.07 24.71 13.81
CA GLY A 126 8.97 25.67 13.63
C GLY A 126 8.65 26.05 12.19
N GLN A 127 9.12 25.28 11.19
CA GLN A 127 8.95 25.60 9.77
C GLN A 127 7.50 25.62 9.26
N ASN A 128 6.56 24.96 9.95
CA ASN A 128 5.17 24.89 9.52
C ASN A 128 4.16 24.99 10.68
N PRO A 129 3.89 26.20 11.21
CA PRO A 129 2.96 26.39 12.32
C PRO A 129 1.52 25.94 12.04
N ARG A 130 1.05 26.12 10.81
CA ARG A 130 -0.32 25.76 10.40
C ARG A 130 -0.60 24.26 10.45
N GLY A 131 0.44 23.42 10.37
CA GLY A 131 0.31 21.98 10.43
C GLY A 131 0.34 21.39 11.84
N LEU A 132 0.65 22.19 12.86
CA LEU A 132 0.73 21.75 14.27
C LEU A 132 -0.51 20.96 14.78
N PRO A 133 -1.76 21.30 14.41
CA PRO A 133 -2.94 20.54 14.85
C PRO A 133 -2.93 19.05 14.45
N GLN A 134 -2.17 18.69 13.40
CA GLN A 134 -2.08 17.33 12.88
C GLN A 134 -1.07 16.46 13.65
N GLY A 135 -0.30 17.06 14.57
CA GLY A 135 0.68 16.38 15.37
C GLY A 135 0.08 15.56 16.53
N ASP A 136 0.78 14.49 16.87
CA ASP A 136 0.52 13.66 18.04
C ASP A 136 1.28 14.23 19.26
N ILE A 137 2.49 14.75 19.04
CA ILE A 137 3.33 15.37 20.07
C ILE A 137 3.90 16.68 19.53
N ILE A 138 3.74 17.77 20.29
CA ILE A 138 4.29 19.08 19.98
C ILE A 138 5.28 19.46 21.05
N ARG A 139 6.55 19.52 20.70
CA ARG A 139 7.64 19.79 21.63
C ARG A 139 8.03 21.25 21.57
N VAL A 140 7.93 21.94 22.69
CA VAL A 140 8.20 23.37 22.80
C VAL A 140 9.44 23.56 23.65
N GLY A 141 10.54 24.10 23.11
CA GLY A 141 11.73 24.30 23.94
C GLY A 141 12.85 25.08 23.27
N VAL A 142 13.79 25.59 24.08
CA VAL A 142 14.93 26.39 23.60
C VAL A 142 15.83 25.62 22.63
N SER A 143 16.42 26.30 21.64
CA SER A 143 17.30 25.66 20.65
C SER A 143 18.43 24.86 21.30
N ARG A 144 18.86 23.76 20.64
CA ARG A 144 19.94 22.82 21.08
C ARG A 144 19.59 21.84 22.23
N THR A 145 18.33 21.45 22.38
CA THR A 145 17.86 20.47 23.41
C THR A 145 17.53 19.07 22.87
N SER A 146 18.30 18.53 21.91
CA SER A 146 18.06 17.20 21.31
C SER A 146 16.62 16.99 20.77
N LYS A 147 15.94 18.08 20.39
CA LYS A 147 14.57 18.05 19.85
C LYS A 147 14.51 17.29 18.54
N THR A 148 15.36 17.63 17.57
CA THR A 148 15.41 16.99 16.26
C THR A 148 15.68 15.48 16.36
N PRO A 149 16.75 14.99 17.04
CA PRO A 149 17.00 13.55 17.14
C PRO A 149 15.86 12.77 17.79
N LEU A 150 15.27 13.30 18.87
CA LEU A 150 14.19 12.62 19.57
C LEU A 150 12.86 12.69 18.78
N SER A 151 12.58 13.79 18.06
CA SER A 151 11.43 13.85 17.16
C SER A 151 11.51 12.84 16.03
N MET A 152 12.69 12.66 15.43
CA MET A 152 12.94 11.65 14.39
C MET A 152 12.83 10.23 14.96
N PHE A 153 13.32 10.00 16.17
CA PHE A 153 13.18 8.72 16.88
C PHE A 153 11.71 8.35 17.13
N LEU A 154 10.91 9.31 17.62
CA LEU A 154 9.48 9.12 17.87
C LEU A 154 8.68 8.97 16.57
N ALA A 155 9.06 9.68 15.50
CA ALA A 155 8.51 9.49 14.16
C ALA A 155 8.76 8.07 13.63
N GLY A 156 9.95 7.51 13.90
CA GLY A 156 10.26 6.10 13.63
C GLY A 156 9.36 5.11 14.37
N ARG A 157 8.70 5.54 15.46
CA ARG A 157 7.69 4.76 16.19
C ARG A 157 6.24 5.08 15.79
N GLY A 158 6.05 5.86 14.73
CA GLY A 158 4.72 6.13 14.18
C GLY A 158 4.00 7.33 14.78
N LEU A 159 4.71 8.22 15.48
CA LEU A 159 4.14 9.45 16.07
C LEU A 159 4.51 10.69 15.25
N ARG A 160 3.51 11.50 14.88
CA ARG A 160 3.70 12.80 14.24
C ARG A 160 4.23 13.81 15.27
N VAL A 161 5.53 14.05 15.28
CA VAL A 161 6.17 14.96 16.24
C VAL A 161 6.54 16.28 15.57
N ALA A 162 6.16 17.41 16.15
CA ALA A 162 6.60 18.74 15.72
C ALA A 162 7.48 19.39 16.79
N ASN A 163 8.46 20.17 16.37
CA ASN A 163 9.33 20.93 17.27
C ASN A 163 9.07 22.43 17.08
N VAL A 164 8.65 23.11 18.14
CA VAL A 164 8.48 24.57 18.18
C VAL A 164 9.60 25.17 19.01
N PRO A 165 10.51 25.96 18.40
CA PRO A 165 11.60 26.58 19.13
C PRO A 165 11.08 27.74 19.99
N VAL A 166 11.53 27.79 21.24
CA VAL A 166 11.35 28.98 22.09
C VAL A 166 12.53 29.92 21.83
N VAL A 167 12.25 31.07 21.22
CA VAL A 167 13.24 32.11 20.95
C VAL A 167 12.93 33.33 21.82
N SER A 168 13.93 33.83 22.54
CA SER A 168 13.77 35.01 23.39
C SER A 168 13.23 36.19 22.58
N LYS A 169 12.22 36.88 23.13
CA LYS A 169 11.55 38.06 22.54
C LYS A 169 10.70 37.80 21.30
N LEU A 170 10.54 36.55 20.86
CA LEU A 170 9.55 36.19 19.83
C LEU A 170 8.34 35.51 20.48
N PRO A 171 7.10 35.89 20.10
CA PRO A 171 5.92 35.18 20.54
C PRO A 171 5.92 33.75 19.97
N LEU A 172 5.33 32.83 20.73
CA LEU A 172 5.06 31.48 20.24
C LEU A 172 3.95 31.52 19.17
N PRO A 173 3.91 30.52 18.25
CA PRO A 173 2.83 30.42 17.27
C PRO A 173 1.46 30.35 17.94
N GLU A 174 0.49 31.11 17.42
CA GLU A 174 -0.88 31.15 17.96
C GLU A 174 -1.55 29.78 17.91
N GLU A 175 -1.20 28.95 16.92
CA GLU A 175 -1.73 27.60 16.76
C GLU A 175 -1.53 26.75 18.01
N LEU A 176 -0.44 26.96 18.78
CA LEU A 176 -0.20 26.24 20.05
C LEU A 176 -1.29 26.47 21.09
N THR A 177 -1.88 27.67 21.14
CA THR A 177 -2.89 28.04 22.14
C THR A 177 -4.22 27.31 21.92
N HIS A 178 -4.46 26.82 20.69
CA HIS A 178 -5.67 26.12 20.30
C HIS A 178 -5.51 24.59 20.31
N LEU A 179 -4.35 24.06 20.71
CA LEU A 179 -4.10 22.63 20.78
C LEU A 179 -4.58 22.00 22.08
N ASP A 180 -4.84 20.70 22.05
CA ASP A 180 -4.98 19.90 23.28
C ASP A 180 -3.68 19.97 24.09
N PRO A 181 -3.70 20.51 25.33
CA PRO A 181 -2.49 20.65 26.15
C PRO A 181 -1.77 19.32 26.41
N ARG A 182 -2.48 18.18 26.35
CA ARG A 182 -1.89 16.84 26.54
C ARG A 182 -0.92 16.45 25.42
N LYS A 183 -1.00 17.12 24.26
CA LYS A 183 -0.09 16.92 23.14
C LYS A 183 1.17 17.78 23.25
N VAL A 184 1.18 18.81 24.11
CA VAL A 184 2.26 19.80 24.20
C VAL A 184 3.23 19.42 25.31
N VAL A 185 4.53 19.34 25.00
CA VAL A 185 5.60 18.92 25.92
C VAL A 185 6.72 19.97 25.92
N GLY A 186 7.13 20.43 27.10
CA GLY A 186 8.24 21.37 27.31
C GLY A 186 9.64 20.73 27.28
#